data_AF-A0A9J6H642-F1
#
_entry.id   AF-A0A9J6H642-F1
#
_cell.length_a   1.000
_cell.length_b   1.000
_cell.length_c   1.000
_cell.angle_alpha   90.00
_cell.angle_beta   90.00
_cell.angle_gamma   90.00
#
_symmetry.space_group_name_H-M   'P 1'
#
loop_
_entity.id
_entity.type
_entity.pdbx_description
1 polymer ?
#
loop_
_entity_poly.entity_id
_entity_poly.type
_entity_poly.pdbx_seq_one_letter_code
_entity_poly.pdbx_strand_id
1 'polypeptide(L)'
;MGSFRNHVYRDHKEWLSSTEPPPDLVHSSVHEDPVGASGSDVGAVSSSGAAESTPESPQEQEAVAEEASDRFSLQRLVCDVRKWITKLFYFLAEKQKVPHTTCEKLFLDIEVLLQSSLRRFAEYIKHELAACCSPVPESLAHIFDCAFLQEMFDGIRSQYQRTEYAKATLPYTEPQQCSYAADDQRPFSTFPLPVFLRNFVSARMFSHILKMLRLPKLEFCEASETALCTKTNRWKHCCCRMKCLAYLALLRRARDCKPTWSCQGQAHAFCGVLQHTEHTSKVSLQLRLLHIAIIAKYPDVKKHGLPATFRPLLQELSELQSNGITISVNGKDVCLKVSVLACAGDNLSMNRLGGFTCSFSRGSVCRFCMAQSSQLPTLTREGLCQVRTKELHQSHLTAVELNPALYKRLYGVNAPSSMSCLGNFDPTSQLPPDIMHDLFEGAFPFVVQHTVMGLLQGEILSESDLDKIATFQYGCNDRKNRPSELTVSLLKDKGVVTGTATQKWCLFRLLPQIFSSSVPEGNLKWEVYLLLREVADIILAYEMPADALAYLETKIQEFIRTFVECYPNQRLIPKLHYLIHYPRMISFFGPLHRYGA
;
A
#
# COMPACT_ATOMS: atom_id res chain seq x y z
N MET A 1 33.81 4.33 -17.73
CA MET A 1 34.16 3.03 -17.13
C MET A 1 34.61 3.28 -15.71
N GLY A 2 34.02 2.59 -14.73
CA GLY A 2 34.32 2.76 -13.31
C GLY A 2 33.04 2.96 -12.49
N SER A 3 32.76 2.01 -11.58
CA SER A 3 31.60 1.91 -10.68
C SER A 3 30.32 1.24 -11.18
N PHE A 4 30.42 0.30 -12.13
CA PHE A 4 29.37 -0.71 -12.39
C PHE A 4 29.64 -2.05 -11.67
N ARG A 5 30.51 -2.07 -10.65
CA ARG A 5 30.98 -3.31 -10.01
C ARG A 5 30.61 -3.53 -8.53
N ASN A 6 30.04 -2.55 -7.82
CA ASN A 6 29.81 -2.68 -6.37
C ASN A 6 28.36 -2.42 -5.92
N HIS A 7 27.36 -3.03 -6.58
CA HIS A 7 25.99 -3.07 -6.03
C HIS A 7 25.25 -4.40 -6.32
N VAL A 8 26.00 -5.50 -6.46
CA VAL A 8 25.46 -6.86 -6.62
C VAL A 8 25.22 -7.57 -5.27
N TYR A 9 25.59 -6.95 -4.14
CA TYR A 9 25.46 -7.57 -2.83
C TYR A 9 24.75 -6.66 -1.83
N ARG A 10 23.42 -6.78 -1.77
CA ARG A 10 22.63 -6.73 -0.52
C ARG A 10 21.19 -7.14 -0.86
N ASP A 11 20.76 -8.22 -0.22
CA ASP A 11 19.41 -8.84 -0.24
C ASP A 11 19.08 -9.94 -1.26
N HIS A 12 20.06 -10.80 -1.59
CA HIS A 12 19.80 -12.09 -2.26
C HIS A 12 20.34 -13.32 -1.52
N LYS A 13 20.69 -13.23 -0.23
CA LYS A 13 21.22 -14.39 0.51
C LYS A 13 20.15 -15.40 0.98
N GLU A 14 18.91 -14.96 1.23
CA GLU A 14 17.85 -15.85 1.74
C GLU A 14 17.11 -16.64 0.65
N TRP A 15 17.24 -16.25 -0.63
CA TRP A 15 16.58 -16.94 -1.75
C TRP A 15 17.50 -17.85 -2.56
N LEU A 16 18.82 -17.73 -2.37
CA LEU A 16 19.84 -18.56 -3.03
C LEU A 16 20.46 -19.64 -2.13
N SER A 17 20.14 -19.63 -0.81
CA SER A 17 20.63 -20.64 0.15
C SER A 17 19.58 -21.71 0.54
N SER A 18 18.38 -21.64 -0.03
CA SER A 18 17.41 -22.74 0.06
C SER A 18 17.75 -23.79 -0.98
N THR A 19 18.64 -24.72 -0.64
CA THR A 19 18.88 -25.95 -1.42
C THR A 19 17.97 -27.11 -1.01
N GLU A 20 16.94 -26.87 -0.20
CA GLU A 20 15.98 -27.94 0.12
C GLU A 20 15.01 -28.16 -1.06
N PRO A 21 14.92 -29.38 -1.61
CA PRO A 21 13.84 -29.75 -2.51
C PRO A 21 12.51 -29.73 -1.74
N PRO A 22 11.35 -29.62 -2.42
CA PRO A 22 10.06 -29.81 -1.76
C PRO A 22 10.05 -31.17 -1.04
N PRO A 23 9.51 -31.28 0.18
CA PRO A 23 9.42 -32.57 0.85
C PRO A 23 8.39 -33.42 0.11
N ASP A 24 8.87 -34.42 -0.62
CA ASP A 24 8.03 -35.54 -1.04
C ASP A 24 7.72 -36.38 0.20
N LEU A 25 6.43 -36.56 0.42
CA LEU A 25 5.82 -37.52 1.32
C LEU A 25 6.17 -38.94 0.86
N VAL A 26 7.14 -39.60 1.51
CA VAL A 26 7.13 -41.07 1.61
C VAL A 26 7.63 -41.48 3.00
N HIS A 27 6.73 -42.12 3.73
CA HIS A 27 7.02 -42.97 4.89
C HIS A 27 8.17 -43.93 4.57
N SER A 28 9.20 -44.01 5.42
CA SER A 28 10.02 -45.20 5.51
C SER A 28 9.91 -45.80 6.90
N SER A 29 9.40 -47.02 6.90
CA SER A 29 9.46 -48.02 7.93
C SER A 29 10.91 -48.40 8.29
N VAL A 30 11.05 -48.68 9.57
CA VAL A 30 12.03 -49.49 10.30
C VAL A 30 12.69 -50.62 9.48
N HIS A 31 14.02 -50.81 9.67
CA HIS A 31 14.63 -52.14 9.85
C HIS A 31 15.97 -52.08 10.64
N GLU A 32 15.90 -52.65 11.85
CA GLU A 32 16.80 -53.44 12.73
C GLU A 32 18.36 -53.44 12.65
N ASP A 33 18.96 -53.11 13.83
CA ASP A 33 19.94 -53.82 14.71
C ASP A 33 21.42 -54.10 14.31
N PRO A 34 22.39 -54.30 15.27
CA PRO A 34 22.25 -54.69 16.69
C PRO A 34 23.21 -54.07 17.77
N VAL A 35 22.96 -54.45 19.05
CA VAL A 35 23.83 -54.57 20.26
C VAL A 35 23.98 -53.39 21.23
N GLY A 36 23.52 -53.56 22.49
CA GLY A 36 24.21 -53.00 23.68
C GLY A 36 23.40 -52.55 24.92
N ALA A 37 22.91 -53.51 25.73
CA ALA A 37 22.82 -53.51 27.21
C ALA A 37 22.03 -52.45 28.06
N SER A 38 21.23 -53.01 29.00
CA SER A 38 20.73 -52.49 30.30
C SER A 38 19.67 -51.37 30.29
N GLY A 39 18.55 -51.38 31.04
CA GLY A 39 17.99 -52.30 32.03
C GLY A 39 16.68 -51.71 32.62
N SER A 40 15.86 -52.59 33.21
CA SER A 40 14.81 -52.41 34.24
C SER A 40 13.47 -51.66 33.99
N ASP A 41 12.40 -52.40 34.37
CA ASP A 41 11.10 -52.03 34.98
C ASP A 41 9.93 -51.53 34.10
N VAL A 42 8.64 -51.87 34.28
CA VAL A 42 7.82 -52.95 34.92
C VAL A 42 6.35 -52.61 34.56
N GLY A 43 5.50 -53.61 34.25
CA GLY A 43 4.01 -53.55 34.34
C GLY A 43 3.26 -53.48 32.99
N ALA A 44 2.77 -54.58 32.41
CA ALA A 44 1.45 -55.24 32.63
C ALA A 44 0.25 -54.31 32.30
N VAL A 45 -0.67 -54.59 31.36
CA VAL A 45 -1.69 -55.68 31.38
C VAL A 45 -2.38 -55.81 29.98
N SER A 46 -2.71 -57.07 29.65
CA SER A 46 -3.58 -57.72 28.61
C SER A 46 -4.71 -56.89 27.91
N SER A 47 -5.22 -57.23 26.71
CA SER A 47 -5.78 -58.54 26.30
C SER A 47 -6.16 -58.67 24.80
N SER A 48 -5.92 -59.87 24.23
CA SER A 48 -6.68 -60.70 23.24
C SER A 48 -7.29 -60.03 21.98
N GLY A 49 -6.91 -60.41 20.75
CA GLY A 49 -7.31 -61.62 20.00
C GLY A 49 -8.11 -61.17 18.76
N ALA A 50 -8.13 -61.74 17.57
CA ALA A 50 -7.63 -62.98 16.96
C ALA A 50 -7.41 -62.71 15.46
N ALA A 51 -6.61 -63.56 14.80
CA ALA A 51 -6.36 -63.53 13.37
C ALA A 51 -7.49 -64.23 12.58
N GLU A 52 -7.88 -63.65 11.45
CA GLU A 52 -8.57 -64.37 10.37
C GLU A 52 -8.06 -63.84 9.02
N SER A 53 -7.51 -64.74 8.23
CA SER A 53 -6.93 -64.51 6.91
C SER A 53 -7.91 -64.99 5.83
N THR A 54 -8.20 -64.15 4.85
CA THR A 54 -8.77 -64.56 3.56
C THR A 54 -8.20 -63.69 2.43
N PRO A 55 -8.03 -64.23 1.20
CA PRO A 55 -7.13 -63.71 0.18
C PRO A 55 -7.80 -62.67 -0.73
N GLU A 56 -7.15 -61.53 -0.96
CA GLU A 56 -7.61 -60.49 -1.89
C GLU A 56 -7.28 -60.82 -3.35
N SER A 57 -8.18 -60.35 -4.21
CA SER A 57 -8.37 -60.73 -5.61
C SER A 57 -7.47 -59.92 -6.58
N PRO A 58 -7.36 -60.33 -7.86
CA PRO A 58 -6.43 -59.72 -8.83
C PRO A 58 -6.71 -58.26 -9.23
N GLN A 59 -7.73 -57.60 -8.65
CA GLN A 59 -8.16 -56.26 -9.05
C GLN A 59 -7.37 -55.12 -8.41
N GLU A 60 -6.56 -55.39 -7.38
CA GLU A 60 -5.74 -54.36 -6.72
C GLU A 60 -4.39 -54.11 -7.41
N GLN A 61 -3.97 -54.98 -8.33
CA GLN A 61 -2.73 -54.79 -9.10
C GLN A 61 -2.89 -53.83 -10.30
N GLU A 62 -4.12 -53.57 -10.77
CA GLU A 62 -4.38 -52.58 -11.81
C GLU A 62 -4.51 -51.15 -11.26
N ALA A 63 -5.00 -50.98 -10.02
CA ALA A 63 -5.18 -49.65 -9.41
C ALA A 63 -3.85 -49.01 -8.94
N VAL A 64 -2.89 -49.83 -8.47
CA VAL A 64 -1.56 -49.34 -8.04
C VAL A 64 -0.68 -48.93 -9.24
N ALA A 65 -1.00 -49.41 -10.45
CA ALA A 65 -0.34 -48.98 -11.68
C ALA A 65 -0.82 -47.60 -12.19
N GLU A 66 -2.04 -47.18 -11.86
CA GLU A 66 -2.58 -45.87 -12.25
C GLU A 66 -2.06 -44.72 -11.37
N GLU A 67 -1.79 -44.94 -10.08
CA GLU A 67 -1.33 -43.88 -9.16
C GLU A 67 0.16 -43.51 -9.30
N ALA A 68 0.98 -44.33 -9.97
CA ALA A 68 2.38 -44.01 -10.29
C ALA A 68 2.56 -43.24 -11.62
N SER A 69 1.46 -42.90 -12.31
CA SER A 69 1.46 -42.28 -13.64
C SER A 69 1.45 -40.75 -13.65
N ASP A 70 1.50 -40.05 -12.51
CA ASP A 70 1.62 -38.57 -12.47
C ASP A 70 3.05 -38.09 -12.79
N ARG A 71 3.69 -38.75 -13.77
CA ARG A 71 5.03 -38.46 -14.27
C ARG A 71 5.07 -37.06 -14.88
N PHE A 72 6.09 -36.30 -14.49
CA PHE A 72 6.57 -35.09 -15.12
C PHE A 72 6.50 -35.18 -16.67
N SER A 73 5.44 -34.64 -17.27
CA SER A 73 5.25 -34.69 -18.72
C SER A 73 6.04 -33.58 -19.41
N LEU A 74 6.60 -33.86 -20.58
CA LEU A 74 7.31 -32.87 -21.40
C LEU A 74 6.44 -31.63 -21.64
N GLN A 75 5.14 -31.82 -21.82
CA GLN A 75 4.18 -30.74 -22.04
C GLN A 75 4.03 -29.83 -20.81
N ARG A 76 4.08 -30.38 -19.59
CA ARG A 76 4.10 -29.59 -18.34
C ARG A 76 5.37 -28.76 -18.23
N LEU A 77 6.53 -29.35 -18.54
CA LEU A 77 7.81 -28.63 -18.59
C LEU A 77 7.77 -27.47 -19.59
N VAL A 78 7.28 -27.71 -20.82
CA VAL A 78 7.13 -26.66 -21.85
C VAL A 78 6.26 -25.51 -21.33
N CYS A 79 5.12 -25.82 -20.69
CA CYS A 79 4.24 -24.80 -20.13
C CYS A 79 4.91 -24.01 -18.99
N ASP A 80 5.64 -24.67 -18.11
CA ASP A 80 6.34 -24.04 -16.98
C ASP A 80 7.47 -23.13 -17.45
N VAL A 81 8.27 -23.57 -18.43
CA VAL A 81 9.32 -22.75 -19.05
C VAL A 81 8.71 -21.53 -19.75
N ARG A 82 7.66 -21.71 -20.56
CA ARG A 82 6.95 -20.59 -21.22
C ARG A 82 6.47 -19.54 -20.21
N LYS A 83 5.89 -20.02 -19.11
CA LYS A 83 5.43 -19.18 -17.98
C LYS A 83 6.58 -18.45 -17.30
N TRP A 84 7.72 -19.13 -17.08
CA TRP A 84 8.90 -18.54 -16.47
C TRP A 84 9.52 -17.44 -17.34
N ILE A 85 9.68 -17.69 -18.64
CA ILE A 85 10.23 -16.72 -19.59
C ILE A 85 9.34 -15.47 -19.64
N THR A 86 8.02 -15.63 -19.69
CA THR A 86 7.09 -14.50 -19.70
C THR A 86 7.19 -13.71 -18.39
N LYS A 87 7.24 -14.38 -17.23
CA LYS A 87 7.43 -13.71 -15.94
C LYS A 87 8.76 -12.95 -15.86
N LEU A 88 9.84 -13.52 -16.39
CA LEU A 88 11.15 -12.87 -16.44
C LEU A 88 11.09 -11.58 -17.27
N PHE A 89 10.42 -11.62 -18.43
CA PHE A 89 10.24 -10.44 -19.28
C PHE A 89 9.56 -9.29 -18.51
N TYR A 90 8.40 -9.55 -17.89
CA TYR A 90 7.70 -8.52 -17.11
C TYR A 90 8.46 -8.10 -15.85
N PHE A 91 9.23 -9.01 -15.24
CA PHE A 91 10.11 -8.64 -14.13
C PHE A 91 11.16 -7.61 -14.59
N LEU A 92 11.80 -7.83 -15.74
CA LEU A 92 12.80 -6.89 -16.27
C LEU A 92 12.15 -5.57 -16.71
N ALA A 93 11.11 -5.64 -17.52
CA ALA A 93 10.45 -4.46 -18.08
C ALA A 93 9.73 -3.64 -16.99
N GLU A 94 8.91 -4.28 -16.16
CA GLU A 94 8.02 -3.57 -15.25
C GLU A 94 8.62 -3.33 -13.88
N LYS A 95 9.40 -4.29 -13.33
CA LYS A 95 9.98 -4.17 -11.99
C LYS A 95 11.38 -3.53 -12.04
N GLN A 96 12.24 -3.98 -12.95
CA GLN A 96 13.60 -3.42 -13.09
C GLN A 96 13.67 -2.21 -14.02
N LYS A 97 12.56 -1.85 -14.68
CA LYS A 97 12.47 -0.70 -15.60
C LYS A 97 13.51 -0.77 -16.73
N VAL A 98 13.87 -1.98 -17.13
CA VAL A 98 14.72 -2.20 -18.30
C VAL A 98 13.89 -1.81 -19.54
N PRO A 99 14.45 -1.03 -20.49
CA PRO A 99 13.73 -0.65 -21.69
C PRO A 99 13.17 -1.88 -22.43
N HIS A 100 11.95 -1.80 -22.94
CA HIS A 100 11.33 -2.90 -23.68
C HIS A 100 12.22 -3.42 -24.80
N THR A 101 12.86 -2.52 -25.56
CA THR A 101 13.81 -2.88 -26.63
C THR A 101 15.01 -3.70 -26.15
N THR A 102 15.42 -3.53 -24.89
CA THR A 102 16.49 -4.33 -24.28
C THR A 102 15.95 -5.66 -23.79
N CYS A 103 14.75 -5.69 -23.21
CA CYS A 103 14.08 -6.92 -22.82
C CYS A 103 13.82 -7.84 -24.02
N GLU A 104 13.44 -7.29 -25.17
CA GLU A 104 13.27 -8.04 -26.43
C GLU A 104 14.56 -8.73 -26.88
N LYS A 105 15.70 -8.03 -26.80
CA LYS A 105 17.01 -8.62 -27.14
C LYS A 105 17.38 -9.75 -26.18
N LEU A 106 17.21 -9.53 -24.87
CA LEU A 106 17.46 -10.56 -23.86
C LEU A 106 16.57 -11.79 -24.07
N PHE A 107 15.30 -11.56 -24.43
CA PHE A 107 14.38 -12.64 -24.75
C PHE A 107 14.88 -13.48 -25.94
N LEU A 108 15.33 -12.83 -27.01
CA LEU A 108 15.88 -13.51 -28.19
C LEU A 108 17.18 -14.28 -27.85
N ASP A 109 18.07 -13.69 -27.05
CA ASP A 109 19.29 -14.35 -26.59
C ASP A 109 18.99 -15.62 -25.77
N ILE A 110 17.96 -15.56 -24.91
CA ILE A 110 17.48 -16.71 -24.13
C ILE A 110 16.93 -17.80 -25.05
N GLU A 111 16.15 -17.43 -26.08
CA GLU A 111 15.64 -18.36 -27.08
C GLU A 111 16.79 -19.10 -27.79
N VAL A 112 17.75 -18.35 -28.32
CA VAL A 112 18.90 -18.92 -29.04
C VAL A 112 19.75 -19.80 -28.12
N LEU A 113 20.00 -19.38 -26.89
CA LEU A 113 20.83 -20.10 -25.94
C LEU A 113 20.16 -21.41 -25.49
N LEU A 114 18.86 -21.37 -25.15
CA LEU A 114 18.11 -22.58 -24.80
C LEU A 114 18.05 -23.55 -25.97
N GLN A 115 17.75 -23.04 -27.17
CA GLN A 115 17.66 -23.89 -28.37
C GLN A 115 19.00 -24.55 -28.71
N SER A 116 20.09 -23.79 -28.67
CA SER A 116 21.43 -24.29 -29.01
C SER A 116 21.93 -25.30 -27.96
N SER A 117 21.72 -25.01 -26.67
CA SER A 117 22.21 -25.85 -25.57
C SER A 117 21.48 -27.20 -25.54
N LEU A 118 20.14 -27.18 -25.67
CA LEU A 118 19.33 -28.40 -25.59
C LEU A 118 19.50 -29.29 -26.83
N ARG A 119 19.63 -28.69 -28.03
CA ARG A 119 19.95 -29.46 -29.25
C ARG A 119 21.31 -30.14 -29.15
N ARG A 120 22.33 -29.42 -28.71
CA ARG A 120 23.68 -29.99 -28.53
C ARG A 120 23.71 -31.10 -27.49
N PHE A 121 22.94 -30.95 -26.42
CA PHE A 121 22.79 -31.99 -25.40
C PHE A 121 22.08 -33.24 -25.96
N ALA A 122 21.01 -33.06 -26.75
CA ALA A 122 20.32 -34.16 -27.41
C ALA A 122 21.24 -34.89 -28.41
N GLU A 123 22.02 -34.16 -29.21
CA GLU A 123 23.02 -34.72 -30.13
C GLU A 123 24.11 -35.52 -29.38
N TYR A 124 24.60 -34.99 -28.26
CA TYR A 124 25.58 -35.68 -27.42
C TYR A 124 25.02 -37.01 -26.89
N ILE A 125 23.80 -37.02 -26.35
CA ILE A 125 23.20 -38.27 -25.86
C ILE A 125 22.92 -39.24 -27.02
N LYS A 126 22.45 -38.76 -28.19
CA LYS A 126 22.30 -39.61 -29.39
C LYS A 126 23.63 -40.30 -29.75
N HIS A 127 24.74 -39.56 -29.69
CA HIS A 127 26.08 -40.10 -29.97
C HIS A 127 26.50 -41.17 -28.95
N GLU A 128 26.33 -40.93 -27.65
CA GLU A 128 26.68 -41.90 -26.60
C GLU A 128 25.82 -43.17 -26.64
N LEU A 129 24.52 -43.05 -26.93
CA LEU A 129 23.62 -44.19 -27.08
C LEU A 129 23.99 -45.06 -28.29
N ALA A 130 24.34 -44.42 -29.41
CA ALA A 130 24.83 -45.11 -30.60
C ALA A 130 26.14 -45.87 -30.33
N ALA A 131 27.06 -45.27 -29.55
CA ALA A 131 28.30 -45.92 -29.13
C ALA A 131 28.07 -47.16 -28.24
N CYS A 132 26.96 -47.20 -27.50
CA CYS A 132 26.57 -48.34 -26.65
C CYS A 132 25.69 -49.38 -27.37
N CYS A 133 25.49 -49.28 -28.69
CA CYS A 133 24.58 -50.12 -29.48
C CYS A 133 23.12 -50.14 -28.97
N SER A 134 22.70 -49.11 -28.24
CA SER A 134 21.34 -49.02 -27.71
C SER A 134 20.54 -48.02 -28.55
N PRO A 135 19.54 -48.45 -29.34
CA PRO A 135 18.73 -47.51 -30.12
C PRO A 135 17.91 -46.62 -29.20
N VAL A 136 17.68 -45.37 -29.63
CA VAL A 136 16.72 -44.47 -28.97
C VAL A 136 15.34 -45.11 -29.11
N PRO A 137 14.60 -45.33 -28.01
CA PRO A 137 13.22 -45.79 -28.09
C PRO A 137 12.40 -44.86 -28.98
N GLU A 138 11.59 -45.39 -29.89
CA GLU A 138 10.75 -44.56 -30.79
C GLU A 138 9.87 -43.59 -30.01
N SER A 139 9.42 -43.99 -28.81
CA SER A 139 8.66 -43.15 -27.88
C SER A 139 9.40 -41.89 -27.41
N LEU A 140 10.73 -41.83 -27.51
CA LEU A 140 11.54 -40.67 -27.11
C LEU A 140 12.12 -39.90 -28.30
N ALA A 141 11.96 -40.39 -29.54
CA ALA A 141 12.52 -39.77 -30.74
C ALA A 141 12.15 -38.28 -30.85
N HIS A 142 10.89 -37.94 -30.57
CA HIS A 142 10.40 -36.55 -30.59
C HIS A 142 11.10 -35.61 -29.60
N ILE A 143 11.57 -36.12 -28.45
CA ILE A 143 12.33 -35.34 -27.46
C ILE A 143 13.73 -35.05 -28.00
N PHE A 144 14.34 -36.07 -28.58
CA PHE A 144 15.68 -36.01 -29.15
C PHE A 144 15.76 -35.20 -30.45
N ASP A 145 14.64 -35.06 -31.16
CA ASP A 145 14.50 -34.14 -32.30
C ASP A 145 14.19 -32.70 -31.87
N CYS A 146 14.04 -32.49 -30.55
CA CYS A 146 13.90 -31.18 -29.93
C CYS A 146 12.72 -30.34 -30.48
N ALA A 147 11.67 -31.00 -30.99
CA ALA A 147 10.50 -30.32 -31.57
C ALA A 147 9.82 -29.38 -30.56
N PHE A 148 9.79 -29.78 -29.28
CA PHE A 148 9.20 -29.04 -28.17
C PHE A 148 9.86 -27.68 -27.90
N LEU A 149 11.09 -27.43 -28.39
CA LEU A 149 11.80 -26.17 -28.16
C LEU A 149 11.13 -24.98 -28.83
N GLN A 150 10.51 -25.17 -29.99
CA GLN A 150 9.76 -24.11 -30.66
C GLN A 150 8.49 -23.80 -29.87
N GLU A 151 7.82 -24.86 -29.37
CA GLU A 151 6.61 -24.73 -28.58
C GLU A 151 6.84 -23.90 -27.30
N MET A 152 8.02 -23.95 -26.68
CA MET A 152 8.34 -23.13 -25.49
C MET A 152 8.16 -21.62 -25.72
N PHE A 153 8.33 -21.15 -26.97
CA PHE A 153 8.24 -19.73 -27.33
C PHE A 153 6.95 -19.39 -28.09
N ASP A 154 6.22 -20.39 -28.55
CA ASP A 154 4.98 -20.17 -29.28
C ASP A 154 3.92 -19.50 -28.40
N GLY A 155 3.27 -18.50 -28.99
CA GLY A 155 2.33 -17.65 -28.26
C GLY A 155 2.98 -16.63 -27.31
N ILE A 156 4.32 -16.48 -27.29
CA ILE A 156 5.04 -15.47 -26.48
C ILE A 156 6.17 -14.76 -27.24
N ARG A 157 6.21 -14.80 -28.57
CA ARG A 157 7.33 -14.22 -29.37
C ARG A 157 7.20 -12.72 -29.55
N SER A 158 5.98 -12.22 -29.78
CA SER A 158 5.73 -10.78 -29.90
C SER A 158 5.26 -10.18 -28.58
N GLN A 159 5.36 -8.85 -28.45
CA GLN A 159 4.85 -8.13 -27.28
C GLN A 159 3.35 -8.36 -27.08
N TYR A 160 2.58 -8.39 -28.18
CA TYR A 160 1.16 -8.68 -28.15
C TYR A 160 0.89 -10.10 -27.63
N GLN A 161 1.58 -11.10 -28.19
CA GLN A 161 1.47 -12.49 -27.78
C GLN A 161 1.81 -12.70 -26.31
N ARG A 162 2.92 -12.11 -25.82
CA ARG A 162 3.27 -12.12 -24.39
C ARG A 162 2.20 -11.50 -23.51
N THR A 163 1.59 -10.42 -23.98
CA THR A 163 0.52 -9.73 -23.24
C THR A 163 -0.71 -10.60 -23.14
N GLU A 164 -1.18 -11.16 -24.24
CA GLU A 164 -2.33 -12.08 -24.23
C GLU A 164 -2.06 -13.34 -23.41
N TYR A 165 -0.85 -13.92 -23.54
CA TYR A 165 -0.45 -15.06 -22.73
C TYR A 165 -0.40 -14.72 -21.24
N ALA A 166 0.14 -13.55 -20.87
CA ALA A 166 0.18 -13.10 -19.48
C ALA A 166 -1.23 -12.86 -18.93
N LYS A 167 -2.13 -12.25 -19.71
CA LYS A 167 -3.54 -12.06 -19.32
C LYS A 167 -4.25 -13.40 -19.09
N ALA A 168 -3.95 -14.41 -19.90
CA ALA A 168 -4.56 -15.73 -19.80
C ALA A 168 -3.98 -16.61 -18.69
N THR A 169 -2.70 -16.45 -18.34
CA THR A 169 -1.98 -17.40 -17.46
C THR A 169 -1.52 -16.84 -16.12
N LEU A 170 -1.55 -15.51 -15.95
CA LEU A 170 -1.21 -14.83 -14.71
C LEU A 170 -2.48 -14.24 -14.07
N PRO A 171 -2.47 -13.96 -12.75
CA PRO A 171 -3.59 -13.30 -12.06
C PRO A 171 -3.72 -11.84 -12.53
N TYR A 172 -4.32 -11.64 -13.69
CA TYR A 172 -4.52 -10.35 -14.33
C TYR A 172 -5.97 -9.90 -14.18
N THR A 173 -6.18 -8.62 -13.90
CA THR A 173 -7.50 -8.01 -13.80
C THR A 173 -7.67 -7.04 -14.96
N GLU A 174 -8.48 -7.42 -15.94
CA GLU A 174 -8.74 -6.57 -17.11
C GLU A 174 -9.53 -5.32 -16.67
N PRO A 175 -9.10 -4.12 -17.06
CA PRO A 175 -9.86 -2.90 -16.82
C PRO A 175 -11.18 -2.92 -17.59
N GLN A 176 -12.25 -2.45 -16.93
CA GLN A 176 -13.55 -2.21 -17.56
C GLN A 176 -13.67 -0.75 -17.97
N GLN A 177 -14.18 -0.50 -19.17
CA GLN A 177 -14.52 0.86 -19.61
C GLN A 177 -15.92 1.21 -19.10
N CYS A 178 -16.03 2.35 -18.45
CA CYS A 178 -17.27 2.91 -17.92
C CYS A 178 -17.54 4.26 -18.56
N SER A 179 -18.80 4.55 -18.85
CA SER A 179 -19.24 5.82 -19.43
C SER A 179 -20.12 6.58 -18.44
N TYR A 180 -20.05 7.91 -18.44
CA TYR A 180 -20.93 8.72 -17.59
C TYR A 180 -22.37 8.77 -18.12
N ALA A 181 -22.54 8.58 -19.44
CA ALA A 181 -23.82 8.51 -20.14
C ALA A 181 -23.72 7.52 -21.32
N ALA A 182 -24.85 7.08 -21.86
CA ALA A 182 -24.89 6.10 -22.96
C ALA A 182 -24.10 6.55 -24.21
N ASP A 183 -24.09 7.86 -24.50
CA ASP A 183 -23.42 8.43 -25.68
C ASP A 183 -22.07 9.10 -25.37
N ASP A 184 -21.47 8.78 -24.23
CA ASP A 184 -20.23 9.43 -23.80
C ASP A 184 -19.01 8.90 -24.59
N GLN A 185 -18.41 9.77 -25.39
CA GLN A 185 -17.21 9.45 -26.17
C GLN A 185 -15.92 9.46 -25.33
N ARG A 186 -16.00 9.72 -24.01
CA ARG A 186 -14.83 9.77 -23.11
C ARG A 186 -15.01 8.81 -21.93
N PRO A 187 -14.85 7.49 -22.14
CA PRO A 187 -14.95 6.54 -21.06
C PRO A 187 -13.82 6.72 -20.05
N PHE A 188 -14.09 6.34 -18.80
CA PHE A 188 -13.11 6.18 -17.74
C PHE A 188 -12.92 4.69 -17.45
N SER A 189 -11.79 4.32 -16.88
CA SER A 189 -11.46 2.91 -16.63
C SER A 189 -11.63 2.56 -15.16
N THR A 190 -12.26 1.44 -14.88
CA THR A 190 -12.37 0.84 -13.56
C THR A 190 -11.65 -0.50 -13.57
N PHE A 191 -11.15 -0.93 -12.41
CA PHE A 191 -10.51 -2.22 -12.25
C PHE A 191 -11.35 -3.02 -11.25
N PRO A 192 -12.07 -4.06 -11.71
CA PRO A 192 -13.05 -4.75 -10.89
C PRO A 192 -12.45 -5.30 -9.61
N LEU A 193 -12.87 -4.73 -8.47
CA LEU A 193 -12.32 -5.07 -7.17
C LEU A 193 -12.55 -6.54 -6.81
N PRO A 194 -13.72 -7.15 -7.07
CA PRO A 194 -13.94 -8.58 -6.78
C PRO A 194 -12.98 -9.50 -7.54
N VAL A 195 -12.71 -9.21 -8.83
CA VAL A 195 -11.79 -10.00 -9.66
C VAL A 195 -10.36 -9.83 -9.15
N PHE A 196 -9.97 -8.60 -8.86
CA PHE A 196 -8.67 -8.31 -8.25
C PHE A 196 -8.48 -9.08 -6.94
N LEU A 197 -9.46 -9.06 -6.03
CA LEU A 197 -9.36 -9.76 -4.74
C LEU A 197 -9.24 -11.28 -4.92
N ARG A 198 -9.97 -11.89 -5.87
CA ARG A 198 -9.82 -13.32 -6.20
C ARG A 198 -8.39 -13.62 -6.68
N ASN A 199 -7.88 -12.80 -7.60
CA ASN A 199 -6.52 -12.93 -8.13
C ASN A 199 -5.45 -12.73 -7.05
N PHE A 200 -5.67 -11.76 -6.16
CA PHE A 200 -4.76 -11.42 -5.08
C PHE A 200 -4.66 -12.54 -4.05
N VAL A 201 -5.81 -13.08 -3.62
CA VAL A 201 -5.88 -14.15 -2.62
C VAL A 201 -5.37 -15.49 -3.18
N SER A 202 -5.65 -15.80 -4.44
CA SER A 202 -5.18 -17.03 -5.09
C SER A 202 -3.68 -17.02 -5.40
N ALA A 203 -3.04 -15.84 -5.43
CA ALA A 203 -1.60 -15.75 -5.65
C ALA A 203 -0.83 -16.36 -4.47
N ARG A 204 0.26 -17.11 -4.75
CA ARG A 204 1.23 -17.57 -3.73
C ARG A 204 1.69 -16.44 -2.79
N MET A 205 1.69 -15.19 -3.27
CA MET A 205 1.99 -14.00 -2.50
C MET A 205 1.07 -13.81 -1.28
N PHE A 206 -0.21 -14.19 -1.35
CA PHE A 206 -1.13 -14.13 -0.21
C PHE A 206 -0.67 -15.03 0.93
N SER A 207 -0.25 -16.27 0.65
CA SER A 207 0.31 -17.17 1.67
C SER A 207 1.57 -16.61 2.34
N HIS A 208 2.43 -15.90 1.59
CA HIS A 208 3.60 -15.23 2.13
C HIS A 208 3.23 -13.98 2.93
N ILE A 209 2.21 -13.22 2.50
CA ILE A 209 1.65 -12.09 3.27
C ILE A 209 1.07 -12.61 4.60
N LEU A 210 0.27 -13.68 4.60
CA LEU A 210 -0.25 -14.30 5.82
C LEU A 210 0.89 -14.73 6.77
N LYS A 211 1.97 -15.33 6.23
CA LYS A 211 3.17 -15.69 7.01
C LYS A 211 3.92 -14.46 7.56
N MET A 212 4.13 -13.42 6.74
CA MET A 212 4.80 -12.17 7.16
C MET A 212 3.99 -11.41 8.22
N LEU A 213 2.66 -11.49 8.16
CA LEU A 213 1.76 -10.89 9.15
C LEU A 213 1.80 -11.62 10.51
N ARG A 214 2.60 -12.70 10.66
CA ARG A 214 2.73 -13.53 11.88
C ARG A 214 1.37 -13.98 12.41
N LEU A 215 0.46 -14.34 11.50
CA LEU A 215 -0.82 -14.90 11.90
C LEU A 215 -0.56 -16.29 12.50
N PRO A 216 -0.90 -16.56 13.77
CA PRO A 216 -1.01 -17.94 14.21
C PRO A 216 -2.05 -18.62 13.31
N LYS A 217 -1.92 -19.93 13.12
CA LYS A 217 -2.85 -20.78 12.35
C LYS A 217 -4.27 -20.22 12.48
N LEU A 218 -4.88 -19.78 11.38
CA LEU A 218 -6.25 -19.27 11.34
C LEU A 218 -7.19 -20.30 11.99
N GLU A 219 -7.46 -20.16 13.28
CA GLU A 219 -8.54 -20.89 13.94
C GLU A 219 -9.83 -20.17 13.56
N PHE A 220 -10.45 -20.70 12.51
CA PHE A 220 -11.72 -20.22 11.99
C PHE A 220 -12.82 -20.44 13.03
N CYS A 221 -13.19 -19.40 13.78
CA CYS A 221 -14.39 -19.43 14.61
C CYS A 221 -15.64 -19.17 13.74
N GLU A 222 -16.73 -19.87 14.04
CA GLU A 222 -18.06 -19.61 13.48
C GLU A 222 -18.60 -18.27 14.00
N ALA A 223 -19.20 -17.49 13.10
CA ALA A 223 -19.70 -16.16 13.41
C ALA A 223 -21.20 -16.19 13.67
N SER A 224 -21.60 -16.01 14.93
CA SER A 224 -22.90 -15.43 15.27
C SER A 224 -22.68 -14.01 15.80
N GLU A 225 -23.50 -13.06 15.31
CA GLU A 225 -23.58 -11.64 15.70
C GLU A 225 -22.77 -10.63 14.87
N THR A 226 -23.17 -10.47 13.60
CA THR A 226 -22.92 -9.27 12.79
C THR A 226 -23.98 -8.21 13.07
N ALA A 227 -23.70 -7.23 13.94
CA ALA A 227 -24.25 -5.86 13.89
C ALA A 227 -23.88 -5.04 15.15
N LEU A 228 -22.62 -4.67 15.40
CA LEU A 228 -22.35 -3.64 16.43
C LEU A 228 -20.96 -2.97 16.39
N CYS A 229 -20.25 -2.97 15.26
CA CYS A 229 -18.87 -2.47 15.25
C CYS A 229 -18.74 -0.93 15.09
N THR A 230 -19.84 -0.19 15.03
CA THR A 230 -19.87 1.25 14.72
C THR A 230 -20.10 2.18 15.92
N LYS A 231 -20.32 1.66 17.14
CA LYS A 231 -20.72 2.50 18.29
C LYS A 231 -19.67 2.78 19.36
N THR A 232 -18.54 2.08 19.40
CA THR A 232 -17.51 2.34 20.42
C THR A 232 -16.14 2.05 19.85
N ASN A 233 -15.31 3.05 19.54
CA ASN A 233 -13.82 3.09 19.48
C ASN A 233 -13.01 1.76 19.54
N ARG A 234 -13.46 0.67 18.90
CA ARG A 234 -12.96 -0.70 19.08
C ARG A 234 -12.73 -1.41 17.75
N TRP A 235 -12.31 -0.66 16.71
CA TRP A 235 -11.77 -1.28 15.50
C TRP A 235 -10.61 -2.24 15.84
N LYS A 236 -9.82 -1.94 16.89
CA LYS A 236 -8.74 -2.81 17.40
C LYS A 236 -9.19 -4.18 17.94
N HIS A 237 -10.42 -4.30 18.47
CA HIS A 237 -10.90 -5.55 19.11
C HIS A 237 -11.91 -6.34 18.28
N CYS A 238 -12.50 -5.73 17.26
CA CYS A 238 -13.61 -6.30 16.51
C CYS A 238 -13.14 -7.15 15.32
N CYS A 239 -11.99 -6.82 14.71
CA CYS A 239 -11.49 -7.55 13.54
C CYS A 239 -10.92 -8.94 13.87
N CYS A 240 -10.38 -9.14 15.06
CA CYS A 240 -9.80 -10.42 15.49
C CYS A 240 -10.83 -11.57 15.65
N ARG A 241 -12.14 -11.26 15.55
CA ARG A 241 -13.21 -12.27 15.53
C ARG A 241 -13.99 -12.34 14.20
N MET A 242 -13.72 -11.45 13.24
CA MET A 242 -14.48 -11.36 12.01
C MET A 242 -13.64 -11.72 10.79
N LYS A 243 -14.19 -12.57 9.90
CA LYS A 243 -13.64 -12.89 8.57
C LYS A 243 -13.76 -11.68 7.64
N CYS A 244 -13.00 -10.62 7.90
CA CYS A 244 -13.12 -9.34 7.21
C CYS A 244 -11.78 -8.79 6.69
N LEU A 245 -11.78 -8.34 5.44
CA LEU A 245 -10.70 -7.54 4.84
C LEU A 245 -11.02 -6.05 5.00
N ALA A 246 -10.02 -5.28 5.43
CA ALA A 246 -10.13 -3.83 5.45
C ALA A 246 -9.57 -3.22 4.16
N TYR A 247 -10.32 -2.27 3.59
CA TYR A 247 -9.96 -1.54 2.39
C TYR A 247 -9.65 -0.08 2.75
N LEU A 248 -8.42 0.34 2.49
CA LEU A 248 -8.00 1.73 2.59
C LEU A 248 -8.05 2.36 1.20
N ALA A 249 -8.88 3.39 1.04
CA ALA A 249 -8.96 4.15 -0.19
C ALA A 249 -7.96 5.31 -0.18
N LEU A 250 -7.15 5.43 -1.23
CA LEU A 250 -6.26 6.57 -1.44
C LEU A 250 -6.66 7.32 -2.71
N LEU A 251 -6.98 8.59 -2.56
CA LEU A 251 -7.27 9.45 -3.71
C LEU A 251 -6.00 10.17 -4.14
N ARG A 252 -5.47 9.80 -5.32
CA ARG A 252 -4.24 10.38 -5.89
C ARG A 252 -4.52 11.11 -7.20
N ARG A 253 -3.69 12.11 -7.48
CA ARG A 253 -3.61 12.70 -8.82
C ARG A 253 -2.59 11.90 -9.62
N ALA A 254 -2.92 11.50 -10.86
CA ALA A 254 -2.12 10.55 -11.63
C ALA A 254 -0.72 11.07 -12.03
N ARG A 255 -0.36 12.33 -11.73
CA ARG A 255 1.03 12.80 -11.89
C ARG A 255 2.02 11.99 -11.04
N ASP A 256 1.55 11.43 -9.93
CA ASP A 256 2.37 10.74 -8.93
C ASP A 256 2.30 9.21 -9.03
N CYS A 257 1.40 8.68 -9.87
CA CYS A 257 1.29 7.26 -10.18
C CYS A 257 1.77 7.04 -11.61
N LYS A 258 3.01 6.57 -11.80
CA LYS A 258 3.48 6.09 -13.12
C LYS A 258 3.36 4.56 -13.23
N PRO A 259 2.21 4.00 -13.62
CA PRO A 259 2.16 2.87 -14.53
C PRO A 259 2.08 3.41 -15.97
N THR A 260 2.98 2.90 -16.79
CA THR A 260 3.22 3.21 -18.20
C THR A 260 1.96 3.10 -19.07
N TRP A 261 1.15 4.15 -19.13
CA TRP A 261 0.26 4.45 -20.26
C TRP A 261 0.22 5.97 -20.45
N SER A 262 0.58 6.41 -21.65
CA SER A 262 0.69 7.81 -22.05
C SER A 262 -0.63 8.58 -21.89
N CYS A 263 -0.79 9.30 -20.78
CA CYS A 263 -1.89 10.25 -20.59
C CYS A 263 -1.35 11.68 -20.64
N GLN A 264 -1.34 12.26 -21.85
CA GLN A 264 -1.38 13.72 -22.00
C GLN A 264 -2.75 14.21 -21.46
N GLY A 265 -2.71 14.96 -20.36
CA GLY A 265 -3.88 15.49 -19.66
C GLY A 265 -3.90 15.09 -18.18
N GLN A 266 -4.22 16.01 -17.28
CA GLN A 266 -4.26 15.72 -15.83
C GLN A 266 -5.37 14.70 -15.52
N ALA A 267 -5.00 13.45 -15.28
CA ALA A 267 -5.91 12.41 -14.79
C ALA A 267 -5.91 12.32 -13.26
N HIS A 268 -7.03 11.91 -12.67
CA HIS A 268 -7.13 11.50 -11.28
C HIS A 268 -7.18 9.97 -11.24
N ALA A 269 -6.39 9.38 -10.34
CA ALA A 269 -6.35 7.94 -10.13
C ALA A 269 -6.83 7.68 -8.70
N PHE A 270 -7.91 6.93 -8.57
CA PHE A 270 -8.32 6.41 -7.29
C PHE A 270 -7.66 5.05 -7.09
N CYS A 271 -6.86 4.94 -6.04
CA CYS A 271 -6.11 3.73 -5.71
C CYS A 271 -6.66 3.13 -4.42
N GLY A 272 -6.97 1.85 -4.42
CA GLY A 272 -7.23 1.07 -3.23
C GLY A 272 -5.97 0.40 -2.72
N VAL A 273 -5.77 0.39 -1.40
CA VAL A 273 -4.88 -0.54 -0.73
C VAL A 273 -5.76 -1.51 0.04
N LEU A 274 -5.57 -2.81 -0.19
CA LEU A 274 -6.13 -3.83 0.68
C LEU A 274 -5.15 -4.05 1.85
N GLN A 275 -5.60 -3.81 3.08
CA GLN A 275 -4.80 -4.05 4.28
C GLN A 275 -5.56 -5.00 5.21
N HIS A 276 -4.94 -6.12 5.59
CA HIS A 276 -5.49 -6.96 6.66
C HIS A 276 -5.18 -6.30 8.01
N THR A 277 -6.19 -6.12 8.87
CA THR A 277 -6.09 -5.36 10.13
C THR A 277 -5.70 -6.21 11.34
N GLU A 278 -5.02 -7.34 11.13
CA GLU A 278 -4.35 -8.00 12.25
C GLU A 278 -2.97 -7.37 12.49
N HIS A 279 -2.90 -6.64 13.61
CA HIS A 279 -1.72 -6.46 14.46
C HIS A 279 -0.40 -5.94 13.88
N THR A 280 -0.35 -5.37 12.67
CA THR A 280 0.92 -4.81 12.20
C THR A 280 1.06 -3.33 12.50
N SER A 281 1.54 -3.07 13.72
CA SER A 281 2.27 -1.86 14.07
C SER A 281 3.53 -1.63 13.20
N LYS A 282 3.79 -2.44 12.15
CA LYS A 282 5.08 -2.44 11.43
C LYS A 282 5.02 -2.34 9.91
N VAL A 283 3.84 -2.31 9.28
CA VAL A 283 3.75 -2.26 7.80
C VAL A 283 3.41 -0.84 7.37
N SER A 284 4.43 -0.08 6.95
CA SER A 284 4.24 1.09 6.08
C SER A 284 3.58 0.63 4.77
N LEU A 285 2.69 1.43 4.17
CA LEU A 285 2.10 1.12 2.87
C LEU A 285 3.19 0.85 1.82
N GLN A 286 3.34 -0.41 1.43
CA GLN A 286 4.26 -0.76 0.37
C GLN A 286 3.58 -0.52 -0.96
N LEU A 287 4.24 0.20 -1.88
CA LEU A 287 3.72 0.49 -3.22
C LEU A 287 3.23 -0.75 -3.97
N ARG A 288 3.78 -1.94 -3.68
CA ARG A 288 3.37 -3.23 -4.25
C ARG A 288 1.96 -3.70 -3.84
N LEU A 289 1.35 -3.09 -2.82
CA LEU A 289 0.00 -3.36 -2.33
C LEU A 289 -1.01 -2.28 -2.77
N LEU A 290 -0.55 -1.29 -3.55
CA LEU A 290 -1.41 -0.26 -4.11
C LEU A 290 -1.98 -0.77 -5.44
N HIS A 291 -3.31 -0.84 -5.50
CA HIS A 291 -4.03 -1.27 -6.69
C HIS A 291 -4.93 -0.13 -7.16
N ILE A 292 -4.84 0.18 -8.45
CA ILE A 292 -5.70 1.22 -9.02
C ILE A 292 -7.10 0.61 -9.15
N ALA A 293 -8.13 1.31 -8.66
CA ALA A 293 -9.51 0.89 -8.81
C ALA A 293 -10.27 1.74 -9.84
N ILE A 294 -9.90 3.02 -10.01
CA ILE A 294 -10.49 3.91 -11.02
C ILE A 294 -9.43 4.85 -11.61
N ILE A 295 -9.45 5.05 -12.92
CA ILE A 295 -8.71 6.09 -13.64
C ILE A 295 -9.72 6.93 -14.43
N ALA A 296 -9.80 8.21 -14.10
CA ALA A 296 -10.68 9.16 -14.79
C ALA A 296 -9.96 10.49 -15.05
N LYS A 297 -10.30 11.15 -16.16
CA LYS A 297 -9.73 12.47 -16.47
C LYS A 297 -10.34 13.54 -15.56
N TYR A 298 -9.51 14.45 -15.04
CA TYR A 298 -9.99 15.48 -14.10
C TYR A 298 -11.11 16.38 -14.65
N PRO A 299 -11.07 16.84 -15.93
CA PRO A 299 -12.17 17.64 -16.48
C PRO A 299 -13.51 16.91 -16.43
N ASP A 300 -13.51 15.60 -16.67
CA ASP A 300 -14.73 14.79 -16.70
C ASP A 300 -15.24 14.54 -15.27
N VAL A 301 -14.35 14.27 -14.32
CA VAL A 301 -14.72 14.21 -12.87
C VAL A 301 -15.27 15.55 -12.38
N LYS A 302 -14.73 16.68 -12.84
CA LYS A 302 -15.23 18.01 -12.49
C LYS A 302 -16.62 18.28 -13.08
N LYS A 303 -16.89 17.78 -14.28
CA LYS A 303 -18.17 17.93 -14.99
C LYS A 303 -19.27 17.04 -14.38
N HIS A 304 -18.96 15.77 -14.16
CA HIS A 304 -19.95 14.75 -13.76
C HIS A 304 -20.02 14.53 -12.24
N GLY A 305 -18.99 14.93 -11.50
CA GLY A 305 -18.91 14.80 -10.05
C GLY A 305 -18.39 13.43 -9.58
N LEU A 306 -17.83 13.40 -8.37
CA LEU A 306 -17.35 12.17 -7.73
C LEU A 306 -18.42 11.08 -7.58
N PRO A 307 -19.69 11.37 -7.23
CA PRO A 307 -20.70 10.32 -7.11
C PRO A 307 -20.92 9.53 -8.39
N ALA A 308 -20.87 10.19 -9.56
CA ALA A 308 -21.00 9.50 -10.85
C ALA A 308 -19.76 8.67 -11.18
N THR A 309 -18.56 9.21 -10.95
CA THR A 309 -17.29 8.51 -11.19
C THR A 309 -17.13 7.28 -10.29
N PHE A 310 -17.54 7.38 -9.02
CA PHE A 310 -17.32 6.33 -8.02
C PHE A 310 -18.41 5.25 -8.02
N ARG A 311 -19.53 5.48 -8.73
CA ARG A 311 -20.67 4.57 -8.73
C ARG A 311 -20.29 3.09 -8.97
N PRO A 312 -19.46 2.73 -9.97
CA PRO A 312 -19.13 1.32 -10.19
C PRO A 312 -18.39 0.69 -9.00
N LEU A 313 -17.39 1.39 -8.48
CA LEU A 313 -16.63 0.94 -7.31
C LEU A 313 -17.50 0.83 -6.06
N LEU A 314 -18.42 1.77 -5.85
CA LEU A 314 -19.29 1.76 -4.68
C LEU A 314 -20.30 0.61 -4.72
N GLN A 315 -20.78 0.24 -5.92
CA GLN A 315 -21.60 -0.96 -6.10
C GLN A 315 -20.81 -2.22 -5.76
N GLU A 316 -19.58 -2.35 -6.26
CA GLU A 316 -18.70 -3.48 -5.93
C GLU A 316 -18.37 -3.57 -4.43
N LEU A 317 -18.06 -2.43 -3.79
CA LEU A 317 -17.79 -2.38 -2.36
C LEU A 317 -19.02 -2.75 -1.53
N SER A 318 -20.21 -2.29 -1.92
CA SER A 318 -21.46 -2.66 -1.24
C SER A 318 -21.74 -4.16 -1.33
N GLU A 319 -21.48 -4.76 -2.49
CA GLU A 319 -21.60 -6.20 -2.71
C GLU A 319 -20.60 -6.98 -1.86
N LEU A 320 -19.32 -6.58 -1.86
CA LEU A 320 -18.28 -7.19 -1.05
C LEU A 320 -18.50 -7.00 0.46
N GLN A 321 -19.17 -5.92 0.88
CA GLN A 321 -19.54 -5.70 2.28
C GLN A 321 -20.69 -6.59 2.72
N SER A 322 -21.66 -6.83 1.83
CA SER A 322 -22.86 -7.61 2.14
C SER A 322 -22.59 -9.11 2.02
N ASN A 323 -22.07 -9.54 0.87
CA ASN A 323 -21.95 -10.93 0.45
C ASN A 323 -20.51 -11.46 0.54
N GLY A 324 -19.51 -10.59 0.51
CA GLY A 324 -18.10 -10.97 0.62
C GLY A 324 -17.54 -11.66 -0.61
N ILE A 325 -16.38 -12.27 -0.44
CA ILE A 325 -15.66 -13.06 -1.44
C ILE A 325 -15.30 -14.42 -0.84
N THR A 326 -15.75 -15.50 -1.48
CA THR A 326 -15.38 -16.87 -1.09
C THR A 326 -13.98 -17.20 -1.62
N ILE A 327 -13.12 -17.67 -0.73
CA ILE A 327 -11.76 -18.11 -1.03
C ILE A 327 -11.56 -19.52 -0.49
N SER A 328 -10.86 -20.38 -1.22
CA SER A 328 -10.51 -21.72 -0.73
C SER A 328 -9.14 -21.68 -0.06
N VAL A 329 -9.07 -21.99 1.23
CA VAL A 329 -7.83 -22.04 2.01
C VAL A 329 -7.71 -23.45 2.60
N ASN A 330 -6.67 -24.19 2.19
CA ASN A 330 -6.45 -25.58 2.61
C ASN A 330 -7.67 -26.49 2.37
N GLY A 331 -8.35 -26.33 1.22
CA GLY A 331 -9.54 -27.11 0.87
C GLY A 331 -10.82 -26.70 1.61
N LYS A 332 -10.78 -25.65 2.45
CA LYS A 332 -11.95 -25.09 3.12
C LYS A 332 -12.34 -23.76 2.50
N ASP A 333 -13.63 -23.61 2.19
CA ASP A 333 -14.16 -22.36 1.69
C ASP A 333 -14.42 -21.38 2.83
N VAL A 334 -13.85 -20.17 2.69
CA VAL A 334 -13.94 -19.10 3.66
C VAL A 334 -14.49 -17.88 2.94
N CYS A 335 -15.63 -17.37 3.40
CA CYS A 335 -16.16 -16.09 2.93
C CYS A 335 -15.50 -14.93 3.71
N LEU A 336 -14.84 -14.03 2.98
CA LEU A 336 -14.27 -12.80 3.51
C LEU A 336 -15.14 -11.60 3.13
N LYS A 337 -15.63 -10.84 4.09
CA LYS A 337 -16.33 -9.58 3.81
C LYS A 337 -15.34 -8.43 3.69
N VAL A 338 -15.63 -7.42 2.86
CA VAL A 338 -14.77 -6.23 2.73
C VAL A 338 -15.44 -5.05 3.40
N SER A 339 -14.66 -4.21 4.09
CA SER A 339 -15.16 -2.95 4.63
C SER A 339 -14.15 -1.83 4.41
N VAL A 340 -14.65 -0.64 4.07
CA VAL A 340 -13.80 0.55 3.94
C VAL A 340 -13.40 1.03 5.32
N LEU A 341 -12.10 0.99 5.62
CA LEU A 341 -11.55 1.48 6.90
C LEU A 341 -11.50 3.01 6.91
N ALA A 342 -10.90 3.58 5.87
CA ALA A 342 -10.73 5.02 5.72
C ALA A 342 -10.55 5.39 4.25
N CYS A 343 -10.72 6.68 3.96
CA CYS A 343 -10.22 7.28 2.72
C CYS A 343 -9.18 8.35 3.08
N ALA A 344 -7.98 8.25 2.53
CA ALA A 344 -6.92 9.25 2.72
C ALA A 344 -6.55 9.95 1.41
N GLY A 345 -6.01 11.15 1.55
CA GLY A 345 -5.58 12.01 0.46
C GLY A 345 -5.46 13.45 0.95
N ASP A 346 -5.11 14.36 0.03
CA ASP A 346 -4.95 15.77 0.37
C ASP A 346 -6.25 16.40 0.93
N ASN A 347 -6.12 17.51 1.65
CA ASN A 347 -7.26 18.17 2.29
C ASN A 347 -8.38 18.60 1.33
N LEU A 348 -8.03 19.03 0.11
CA LEU A 348 -9.02 19.44 -0.89
C LEU A 348 -9.82 18.22 -1.38
N SER A 349 -9.12 17.13 -1.64
CA SER A 349 -9.66 15.86 -2.08
C SER A 349 -10.54 15.22 -1.00
N MET A 350 -10.11 15.20 0.26
CA MET A 350 -10.89 14.65 1.38
C MET A 350 -12.09 15.52 1.73
N ASN A 351 -11.95 16.85 1.73
CA ASN A 351 -13.11 17.73 1.93
C ASN A 351 -14.15 17.53 0.81
N ARG A 352 -13.71 17.41 -0.45
CA ARG A 352 -14.61 17.15 -1.58
C ARG A 352 -15.29 15.77 -1.46
N LEU A 353 -14.55 14.74 -1.09
CA LEU A 353 -15.07 13.37 -0.91
C LEU A 353 -16.10 13.31 0.22
N GLY A 354 -15.81 13.97 1.34
CA GLY A 354 -16.68 14.06 2.51
C GLY A 354 -17.86 15.00 2.36
N GLY A 355 -17.93 15.77 1.27
CA GLY A 355 -18.99 16.76 1.07
C GLY A 355 -18.82 18.05 1.89
N PHE A 356 -17.64 18.29 2.45
CA PHE A 356 -17.29 19.50 3.19
C PHE A 356 -16.92 20.67 2.26
N THR A 357 -16.82 21.87 2.83
CA THR A 357 -16.33 23.04 2.11
C THR A 357 -14.88 22.86 1.66
N CYS A 358 -14.60 23.25 0.41
CA CYS A 358 -13.26 23.34 -0.14
C CYS A 358 -12.69 24.77 -0.02
N SER A 359 -13.34 25.65 0.77
CA SER A 359 -12.83 26.96 1.12
C SER A 359 -12.10 26.88 2.45
N PHE A 360 -10.79 27.13 2.44
CA PHE A 360 -9.94 27.07 3.62
C PHE A 360 -9.65 28.45 4.23
N SER A 361 -10.30 29.50 3.73
CA SER A 361 -10.01 30.88 4.10
C SER A 361 -11.21 31.63 4.67
N ARG A 362 -12.41 31.05 4.73
CA ARG A 362 -13.62 31.70 5.25
C ARG A 362 -14.62 30.67 5.78
N GLY A 363 -15.43 31.06 6.75
CA GLY A 363 -16.46 30.20 7.35
C GLY A 363 -15.86 29.05 8.17
N SER A 364 -16.60 27.95 8.26
CA SER A 364 -16.15 26.72 8.95
C SER A 364 -15.17 25.95 8.07
N VAL A 365 -13.87 25.99 8.42
CA VAL A 365 -12.77 25.53 7.54
C VAL A 365 -12.25 24.13 7.87
N CYS A 366 -12.67 23.56 9.00
CA CYS A 366 -12.21 22.25 9.46
C CYS A 366 -13.23 21.15 9.15
N ARG A 367 -12.75 20.00 8.63
CA ARG A 367 -13.58 18.81 8.43
C ARG A 367 -13.78 17.98 9.70
N PHE A 368 -12.99 18.23 10.75
CA PHE A 368 -13.00 17.46 12.00
C PHE A 368 -13.84 18.12 13.11
N CYS A 369 -14.04 19.44 13.02
CA CYS A 369 -14.78 20.23 13.99
C CYS A 369 -15.51 21.42 13.33
N MET A 370 -16.23 22.20 14.12
CA MET A 370 -17.01 23.36 13.69
C MET A 370 -16.23 24.68 13.73
N ALA A 371 -14.90 24.62 13.76
CA ALA A 371 -14.05 25.80 13.86
C ALA A 371 -14.23 26.75 12.67
N GLN A 372 -14.59 28.00 12.98
CA GLN A 372 -14.57 29.07 11.99
C GLN A 372 -13.16 29.61 11.82
N SER A 373 -12.86 30.11 10.63
CA SER A 373 -11.50 30.54 10.34
C SER A 373 -11.01 31.73 11.19
N SER A 374 -11.92 32.55 11.72
CA SER A 374 -11.59 33.65 12.64
C SER A 374 -11.23 33.16 14.05
N GLN A 375 -11.66 31.96 14.42
CA GLN A 375 -11.50 31.41 15.77
C GLN A 375 -10.22 30.59 15.92
N LEU A 376 -9.56 30.21 14.82
CA LEU A 376 -8.41 29.30 14.84
C LEU A 376 -7.32 29.69 15.86
N PRO A 377 -6.94 30.98 16.03
CA PRO A 377 -5.93 31.36 17.02
C PRO A 377 -6.31 31.04 18.48
N THR A 378 -7.61 30.95 18.78
CA THR A 378 -8.12 30.65 20.13
C THR A 378 -8.26 29.14 20.39
N LEU A 379 -8.35 28.34 19.33
CA LEU A 379 -8.60 26.90 19.39
C LEU A 379 -7.29 26.11 19.44
N THR A 380 -6.63 26.19 20.60
CA THR A 380 -5.28 25.65 20.84
C THR A 380 -5.23 24.14 21.12
N ARG A 381 -6.37 23.51 21.40
CA ARG A 381 -6.51 22.06 21.62
C ARG A 381 -7.91 21.60 21.20
N GLU A 382 -8.07 20.31 20.92
CA GLU A 382 -9.35 19.77 20.44
C GLU A 382 -10.49 19.96 21.45
N GLY A 383 -10.21 19.88 22.76
CA GLY A 383 -11.23 20.09 23.80
C GLY A 383 -11.85 21.50 23.83
N LEU A 384 -11.31 22.46 23.07
CA LEU A 384 -11.89 23.79 22.89
C LEU A 384 -12.82 23.87 21.66
N CYS A 385 -12.89 22.80 20.87
CA CYS A 385 -13.64 22.72 19.63
C CYS A 385 -14.94 21.92 19.81
N GLN A 386 -15.99 22.31 19.09
CA GLN A 386 -17.12 21.40 18.84
C GLN A 386 -16.74 20.42 17.72
N VAL A 387 -16.41 19.20 18.10
CA VAL A 387 -16.11 18.10 17.17
C VAL A 387 -17.35 17.72 16.37
N ARG A 388 -17.16 17.39 15.08
CA ARG A 388 -18.26 16.87 14.26
C ARG A 388 -18.55 15.42 14.62
N THR A 389 -19.81 15.11 14.89
CA THR A 389 -20.30 13.73 15.01
C THR A 389 -21.19 13.39 13.82
N LYS A 390 -21.48 12.10 13.63
CA LYS A 390 -22.39 11.62 12.58
C LYS A 390 -23.78 12.28 12.70
N GLU A 391 -24.32 12.36 13.91
CA GLU A 391 -25.64 12.94 14.19
C GLU A 391 -25.65 14.44 13.90
N LEU A 392 -24.62 15.15 14.37
CA LEU A 392 -24.47 16.59 14.13
C LEU A 392 -24.33 16.87 12.62
N HIS A 393 -23.51 16.07 11.93
CA HIS A 393 -23.34 16.19 10.48
C HIS A 393 -24.65 15.94 9.72
N GLN A 394 -25.43 14.93 10.11
CA GLN A 394 -26.73 14.66 9.52
C GLN A 394 -27.70 15.84 9.70
N SER A 395 -27.74 16.44 10.90
CA SER A 395 -28.57 17.63 11.15
C SER A 395 -28.16 18.83 10.27
N HIS A 396 -26.86 19.01 10.03
CA HIS A 396 -26.35 20.04 9.14
C HIS A 396 -26.72 19.78 7.68
N LEU A 397 -26.74 18.53 7.22
CA LEU A 397 -27.20 18.17 5.89
C LEU A 397 -28.67 18.54 5.70
N THR A 398 -29.53 18.19 6.66
CA THR A 398 -30.95 18.59 6.63
C THR A 398 -31.12 20.10 6.64
N ALA A 399 -30.34 20.83 7.44
CA ALA A 399 -30.39 22.29 7.42
C ALA A 399 -29.92 22.87 6.07
N VAL A 400 -28.85 22.31 5.48
CA VAL A 400 -28.35 22.71 4.16
C VAL A 400 -29.39 22.47 3.07
N GLU A 401 -30.17 21.39 3.13
CA GLU A 401 -31.29 21.15 2.21
C GLU A 401 -32.37 22.23 2.34
N LEU A 402 -32.68 22.68 3.56
CA LEU A 402 -33.67 23.73 3.81
C LEU A 402 -33.24 25.13 3.32
N ASN A 403 -31.98 25.52 3.57
CA ASN A 403 -31.44 26.79 3.08
C ASN A 403 -29.94 26.68 2.72
N PRO A 404 -29.63 26.28 1.47
CA PRO A 404 -28.26 26.08 1.02
C PRO A 404 -27.39 27.34 1.11
N ALA A 405 -27.95 28.52 0.84
CA ALA A 405 -27.18 29.76 0.77
C ALA A 405 -26.62 30.17 2.14
N LEU A 406 -27.42 29.96 3.20
CA LEU A 406 -27.03 30.28 4.57
C LEU A 406 -26.16 29.16 5.18
N TYR A 407 -26.65 27.93 5.15
CA TYR A 407 -26.12 26.87 5.99
C TYR A 407 -24.87 26.20 5.44
N LYS A 408 -24.61 26.25 4.12
CA LYS A 408 -23.36 25.72 3.55
C LYS A 408 -22.13 26.43 4.12
N ARG A 409 -22.20 27.76 4.21
CA ARG A 409 -21.11 28.58 4.77
C ARG A 409 -21.01 28.43 6.28
N LEU A 410 -22.15 28.42 6.96
CA LEU A 410 -22.21 28.32 8.42
C LEU A 410 -21.62 26.99 8.91
N TYR A 411 -22.06 25.88 8.33
CA TYR A 411 -21.65 24.55 8.78
C TYR A 411 -20.44 24.00 8.04
N GLY A 412 -19.98 24.64 6.95
CA GLY A 412 -18.87 24.14 6.15
C GLY A 412 -19.17 22.79 5.47
N VAL A 413 -20.44 22.52 5.17
CA VAL A 413 -20.92 21.29 4.52
C VAL A 413 -21.67 21.69 3.26
N ASN A 414 -21.33 21.09 2.13
CA ASN A 414 -21.91 21.40 0.82
C ASN A 414 -22.95 20.37 0.37
N ALA A 415 -22.74 19.10 0.69
CA ALA A 415 -23.53 17.96 0.23
C ALA A 415 -23.21 16.73 1.09
N PRO A 416 -23.98 15.64 0.98
CA PRO A 416 -23.58 14.34 1.51
C PRO A 416 -22.23 13.87 0.91
N SER A 417 -21.53 12.99 1.63
CA SER A 417 -20.30 12.38 1.12
C SER A 417 -20.57 11.56 -0.14
N SER A 418 -19.62 11.52 -1.07
CA SER A 418 -19.71 10.64 -2.25
C SER A 418 -19.62 9.15 -1.90
N MET A 419 -19.22 8.82 -0.67
CA MET A 419 -19.15 7.45 -0.16
C MET A 419 -20.39 7.05 0.67
N SER A 420 -21.38 7.94 0.82
CA SER A 420 -22.51 7.76 1.75
C SER A 420 -23.42 6.56 1.43
N CYS A 421 -23.36 6.00 0.22
CA CYS A 421 -24.09 4.78 -0.11
C CYS A 421 -23.52 3.52 0.59
N LEU A 422 -22.29 3.58 1.10
CA LEU A 422 -21.76 2.54 1.97
C LEU A 422 -22.30 2.77 3.38
N GLY A 423 -23.21 1.91 3.84
CA GLY A 423 -23.95 2.12 5.10
C GLY A 423 -23.10 2.29 6.36
N ASN A 424 -21.85 1.81 6.33
CA ASN A 424 -20.90 1.91 7.45
C ASN A 424 -19.87 3.04 7.28
N PHE A 425 -19.96 3.85 6.22
CA PHE A 425 -19.04 4.95 6.00
C PHE A 425 -19.52 6.25 6.66
N ASP A 426 -18.65 6.86 7.47
CA ASP A 426 -18.87 8.16 8.10
C ASP A 426 -17.75 9.15 7.74
N PRO A 427 -18.04 10.23 6.99
CA PRO A 427 -17.04 11.21 6.60
C PRO A 427 -16.45 12.00 7.77
N THR A 428 -17.09 12.01 8.95
CA THR A 428 -16.57 12.72 10.13
C THR A 428 -15.50 11.95 10.88
N SER A 429 -15.44 10.64 10.70
CA SER A 429 -14.51 9.75 11.40
C SER A 429 -13.56 8.99 10.50
N GLN A 430 -13.87 8.80 9.21
CA GLN A 430 -13.10 7.94 8.28
C GLN A 430 -12.27 8.68 7.22
N LEU A 431 -12.02 9.98 7.43
CA LEU A 431 -11.21 10.83 6.55
C LEU A 431 -9.96 11.37 7.28
N PRO A 432 -8.95 10.52 7.57
CA PRO A 432 -7.77 10.90 8.34
C PRO A 432 -7.01 12.10 7.75
N PRO A 433 -6.24 12.82 8.58
CA PRO A 433 -5.31 13.86 8.12
C PRO A 433 -4.17 13.29 7.29
N ASP A 434 -3.55 14.14 6.46
CA ASP A 434 -2.44 13.77 5.61
C ASP A 434 -1.17 14.50 6.06
N ILE A 435 -0.22 13.73 6.62
CA ILE A 435 1.02 14.27 7.19
C ILE A 435 1.84 15.06 6.15
N MET A 436 1.94 14.57 4.91
CA MET A 436 2.74 15.23 3.90
C MET A 436 2.19 16.63 3.61
N HIS A 437 0.89 16.75 3.39
CA HIS A 437 0.26 18.02 3.05
C HIS A 437 0.11 18.94 4.27
N ASP A 438 -0.18 18.40 5.45
CA ASP A 438 -0.39 19.16 6.67
C ASP A 438 0.93 19.63 7.29
N LEU A 439 1.91 18.73 7.46
CA LEU A 439 3.23 19.06 8.00
C LEU A 439 4.19 19.53 6.91
N PHE A 440 4.53 18.67 5.94
CA PHE A 440 5.68 18.91 5.06
C PHE A 440 5.43 20.05 4.06
N GLU A 441 4.20 20.15 3.54
CA GLU A 441 3.79 21.22 2.64
C GLU A 441 2.97 22.32 3.33
N GLY A 442 2.82 22.25 4.65
CA GLY A 442 1.96 23.13 5.43
C GLY A 442 2.70 23.77 6.59
N ALA A 443 2.70 23.07 7.72
CA ALA A 443 3.25 23.55 8.97
C ALA A 443 4.73 23.93 8.87
N PHE A 444 5.56 23.06 8.28
CA PHE A 444 7.00 23.28 8.16
C PHE A 444 7.34 24.54 7.36
N PRO A 445 6.94 24.67 6.07
CA PRO A 445 7.27 25.87 5.31
C PRO A 445 6.69 27.14 5.95
N PHE A 446 5.48 27.06 6.51
CA PHE A 446 4.84 28.19 7.15
C PHE A 446 5.58 28.65 8.43
N VAL A 447 5.92 27.75 9.34
CA VAL A 447 6.63 28.11 10.57
C VAL A 447 8.07 28.50 10.30
N VAL A 448 8.78 27.82 9.39
CA VAL A 448 10.15 28.21 8.99
C VAL A 448 10.15 29.61 8.42
N GLN A 449 9.19 29.95 7.55
CA GLN A 449 9.05 31.29 6.99
C GLN A 449 8.94 32.37 8.07
N HIS A 450 8.01 32.20 9.01
CA HIS A 450 7.77 33.19 10.07
C HIS A 450 8.91 33.23 11.10
N THR A 451 9.53 32.10 11.39
CA THR A 451 10.69 32.00 12.29
C THR A 451 11.86 32.77 11.71
N VAL A 452 12.27 32.43 10.48
CA VAL A 452 13.41 33.08 9.82
C VAL A 452 13.14 34.57 9.59
N MET A 453 11.94 34.96 9.16
CA MET A 453 11.58 36.37 9.03
C MET A 453 11.62 37.10 10.38
N GLY A 454 11.12 36.49 11.44
CA GLY A 454 11.18 37.07 12.79
C GLY A 454 12.60 37.24 13.30
N LEU A 455 13.52 36.33 12.96
CA LEU A 455 14.94 36.42 13.30
C LEU A 455 15.67 37.51 12.50
N LEU A 456 15.33 37.67 11.22
CA LEU A 456 15.86 38.78 10.40
C LEU A 456 15.39 40.14 10.93
N GLN A 457 14.10 40.26 11.26
CA GLN A 457 13.52 41.48 11.82
C GLN A 457 14.08 41.83 13.21
N GLY A 458 14.44 40.81 13.99
CA GLY A 458 15.11 40.98 15.29
C GLY A 458 16.63 41.13 15.19
N GLU A 459 17.19 41.27 13.98
CA GLU A 459 18.63 41.41 13.70
C GLU A 459 19.49 40.26 14.26
N ILE A 460 18.88 39.11 14.54
CA ILE A 460 19.58 37.87 14.96
C ILE A 460 20.21 37.19 13.75
N LEU A 461 19.52 37.23 12.61
CA LEU A 461 20.06 36.81 11.31
C LEU A 461 20.20 38.04 10.40
N SER A 462 21.18 37.98 9.52
CA SER A 462 21.33 38.85 8.35
C SER A 462 20.84 38.13 7.09
N GLU A 463 20.62 38.88 6.00
CA GLU A 463 20.26 38.25 4.72
C GLU A 463 21.36 37.28 4.22
N SER A 464 22.63 37.60 4.50
CA SER A 464 23.76 36.74 4.15
C SER A 464 23.78 35.40 4.90
N ASP A 465 23.10 35.30 6.05
CA ASP A 465 22.98 34.03 6.76
C ASP A 465 22.15 33.03 5.95
N LEU A 466 21.25 33.47 5.07
CA LEU A 466 20.45 32.56 4.24
C LEU A 466 21.31 31.76 3.26
N ASP A 467 22.48 32.28 2.87
CA ASP A 467 23.46 31.58 2.02
C ASP A 467 24.01 30.31 2.71
N LYS A 468 23.88 30.21 4.04
CA LYS A 468 24.22 28.98 4.79
C LYS A 468 23.37 27.80 4.36
N ILE A 469 22.11 28.01 3.97
CA ILE A 469 21.24 26.94 3.45
C ILE A 469 21.83 26.38 2.16
N ALA A 470 22.33 27.25 1.28
CA ALA A 470 22.97 26.82 0.06
C ALA A 470 24.32 26.14 0.35
N THR A 471 25.16 26.72 1.19
CA THR A 471 26.54 26.24 1.41
C THR A 471 26.66 25.05 2.38
N PHE A 472 25.58 24.71 3.10
CA PHE A 472 25.56 23.59 4.05
C PHE A 472 25.98 22.26 3.40
N GLN A 473 26.79 21.47 4.13
CA GLN A 473 27.26 20.17 3.67
C GLN A 473 26.21 19.08 3.93
N TYR A 474 25.31 18.89 2.98
CA TYR A 474 24.28 17.86 3.07
C TYR A 474 24.87 16.44 2.96
N GLY A 475 24.57 15.60 3.95
CA GLY A 475 24.98 14.19 3.97
C GLY A 475 24.37 13.37 2.84
N CYS A 476 24.85 12.13 2.65
CA CYS A 476 24.44 11.26 1.56
C CYS A 476 22.92 11.02 1.47
N ASN A 477 22.22 10.98 2.61
CA ASN A 477 20.77 10.80 2.69
C ASN A 477 19.98 12.04 2.24
N ASP A 478 20.56 13.23 2.36
CA ASP A 478 19.89 14.52 2.12
C ASP A 478 20.31 15.18 0.82
N ARG A 479 21.45 14.78 0.25
CA ARG A 479 22.02 15.38 -0.96
C ARG A 479 21.05 15.43 -2.14
N LYS A 480 20.20 14.41 -2.32
CA LYS A 480 19.18 14.36 -3.38
C LYS A 480 17.96 15.25 -3.10
N ASN A 481 17.73 15.59 -1.83
CA ASN A 481 16.60 16.40 -1.36
C ASN A 481 17.09 17.74 -0.78
N ARG A 482 18.19 18.29 -1.33
CA ARG A 482 18.72 19.58 -0.88
C ARG A 482 17.62 20.65 -0.97
N PRO A 483 17.42 21.46 0.08
CA PRO A 483 16.45 22.54 0.08
C PRO A 483 16.60 23.48 -1.12
N SER A 484 15.47 23.99 -1.60
CA SER A 484 15.49 25.13 -2.51
C SER A 484 16.06 26.36 -1.80
N GLU A 485 16.60 27.28 -2.59
CA GLU A 485 17.08 28.56 -2.08
C GLU A 485 15.96 29.31 -1.34
N LEU A 486 16.30 29.85 -0.18
CA LEU A 486 15.41 30.65 0.66
C LEU A 486 15.85 32.10 0.56
N THR A 487 15.02 32.95 -0.03
CA THR A 487 15.31 34.38 -0.20
C THR A 487 14.32 35.22 0.61
N VAL A 488 14.70 36.45 0.96
CA VAL A 488 13.84 37.36 1.73
C VAL A 488 12.50 37.63 1.04
N SER A 489 12.47 37.65 -0.30
CA SER A 489 11.22 37.81 -1.06
C SER A 489 10.24 36.64 -0.84
N LEU A 490 10.75 35.41 -0.68
CA LEU A 490 9.96 34.23 -0.35
C LEU A 490 9.51 34.19 1.12
N LEU A 491 10.10 35.03 1.97
CA LEU A 491 9.76 35.11 3.39
C LEU A 491 8.67 36.15 3.70
N LYS A 492 8.46 37.16 2.84
CA LYS A 492 7.43 38.20 3.01
C LYS A 492 6.01 37.61 2.96
N ASP A 493 4.99 38.38 3.37
CA ASP A 493 3.60 37.91 3.58
C ASP A 493 2.92 37.16 2.41
N LYS A 494 3.43 37.31 1.18
CA LYS A 494 2.95 36.59 -0.02
C LYS A 494 3.94 35.54 -0.55
N GLY A 495 5.13 35.47 0.03
CA GLY A 495 6.15 34.51 -0.30
C GLY A 495 5.78 33.12 0.20
N VAL A 496 6.31 32.10 -0.48
CA VAL A 496 6.09 30.70 -0.14
C VAL A 496 7.44 29.99 -0.22
N VAL A 497 7.81 29.29 0.85
CA VAL A 497 8.99 28.40 0.82
C VAL A 497 8.78 27.34 -0.26
N THR A 498 9.61 27.39 -1.30
CA THR A 498 9.49 26.54 -2.48
C THR A 498 10.10 25.15 -2.24
N GLY A 499 9.94 24.26 -3.22
CA GLY A 499 10.48 22.90 -3.17
C GLY A 499 9.44 21.82 -2.86
N THR A 500 9.85 20.59 -3.10
CA THR A 500 9.09 19.36 -2.82
C THR A 500 8.93 19.13 -1.31
N ALA A 501 8.00 18.25 -0.92
CA ALA A 501 7.79 17.88 0.48
C ALA A 501 9.08 17.37 1.16
N THR A 502 9.89 16.56 0.47
CA THR A 502 11.17 16.05 1.00
C THR A 502 12.23 17.14 1.15
N GLN A 503 12.26 18.12 0.25
CA GLN A 503 13.17 19.28 0.37
C GLN A 503 12.78 20.19 1.55
N LYS A 504 11.49 20.41 1.77
CA LYS A 504 10.98 21.17 2.92
C LYS A 504 11.24 20.45 4.24
N TRP A 505 11.08 19.12 4.26
CA TRP A 505 11.46 18.29 5.41
C TRP A 505 12.96 18.37 5.69
N CYS A 506 13.80 18.28 4.65
CA CYS A 506 15.25 18.42 4.78
C CYS A 506 15.63 19.77 5.41
N LEU A 507 15.05 20.87 4.91
CA LEU A 507 15.25 22.19 5.46
C LEU A 507 14.83 22.28 6.93
N PHE A 508 13.59 21.86 7.23
CA PHE A 508 13.04 21.91 8.58
C PHE A 508 13.86 21.10 9.58
N ARG A 509 14.27 19.89 9.21
CA ARG A 509 15.02 18.97 10.08
C ARG A 509 16.45 19.45 10.34
N LEU A 510 17.10 20.05 9.34
CA LEU A 510 18.50 20.47 9.40
C LEU A 510 18.68 21.94 9.78
N LEU A 511 17.60 22.70 9.92
CA LEU A 511 17.61 24.11 10.32
C LEU A 511 18.47 24.39 11.57
N PRO A 512 18.43 23.57 12.64
CA PRO A 512 19.24 23.80 13.83
C PRO A 512 20.72 23.66 13.56
N GLN A 513 21.13 22.74 12.69
CA GLN A 513 22.52 22.57 12.31
C GLN A 513 22.98 23.71 11.40
N ILE A 514 22.13 24.16 10.47
CA ILE A 514 22.41 25.26 9.55
C ILE A 514 22.63 26.58 10.29
N PHE A 515 21.80 26.88 11.30
CA PHE A 515 21.84 28.14 12.05
C PHE A 515 22.38 28.00 13.48
N SER A 516 23.02 26.87 13.81
CA SER A 516 23.50 26.52 15.16
C SER A 516 24.32 27.61 15.84
N SER A 517 25.20 28.28 15.08
CA SER A 517 26.08 29.34 15.60
C SER A 517 25.48 30.74 15.53
N SER A 518 24.28 30.90 14.97
CA SER A 518 23.68 32.20 14.65
C SER A 518 22.53 32.58 15.58
N VAL A 519 21.82 31.60 16.14
CA VAL A 519 20.63 31.87 16.96
C VAL A 519 20.95 31.62 18.44
N PRO A 520 20.82 32.63 19.33
CA PRO A 520 21.07 32.46 20.75
C PRO A 520 20.00 31.60 21.42
N GLU A 521 20.39 30.91 22.49
CA GLU A 521 19.46 30.17 23.35
C GLU A 521 18.38 31.09 23.94
N GLY A 522 17.17 30.57 24.09
CA GLY A 522 16.03 31.32 24.64
C GLY A 522 15.38 32.32 23.67
N ASN A 523 15.79 32.37 22.40
CA ASN A 523 15.12 33.23 21.42
C ASN A 523 13.65 32.80 21.20
N LEU A 524 12.71 33.70 21.51
CA LEU A 524 11.27 33.41 21.46
C LEU A 524 10.74 33.03 20.07
N LYS A 525 11.33 33.57 18.98
CA LYS A 525 10.92 33.21 17.61
C LYS A 525 11.40 31.80 17.27
N TRP A 526 12.63 31.47 17.67
CA TRP A 526 13.20 30.15 17.51
C TRP A 526 12.48 29.08 18.32
N GLU A 527 12.00 29.44 19.52
CA GLU A 527 11.23 28.54 20.39
C GLU A 527 9.97 28.00 19.70
N VAL A 528 9.28 28.82 18.91
CA VAL A 528 8.11 28.40 18.11
C VAL A 528 8.49 27.27 17.14
N TYR A 529 9.66 27.38 16.50
CA TYR A 529 10.18 26.34 15.62
C TYR A 529 10.57 25.07 16.39
N LEU A 530 11.21 25.21 17.56
CA LEU A 530 11.59 24.07 18.40
C LEU A 530 10.36 23.30 18.91
N LEU A 531 9.30 23.99 19.33
CA LEU A 531 8.04 23.37 19.73
C LEU A 531 7.38 22.60 18.58
N LEU A 532 7.36 23.15 17.35
CA LEU A 532 6.87 22.40 16.19
C LEU A 532 7.74 21.19 15.89
N ARG A 533 9.06 21.29 16.10
CA ARG A 533 9.99 20.16 15.90
C ARG A 533 9.70 19.03 16.87
N GLU A 534 9.46 19.33 18.14
CA GLU A 534 9.03 18.32 19.13
C GLU A 534 7.71 17.65 18.72
N VAL A 535 6.71 18.44 18.30
CA VAL A 535 5.44 17.92 17.78
C VAL A 535 5.67 17.00 16.57
N ALA A 536 6.53 17.40 15.64
CA ALA A 536 6.86 16.61 14.46
C ALA A 536 7.57 15.30 14.80
N ASP A 537 8.53 15.32 15.73
CA ASP A 537 9.26 14.13 16.16
C ASP A 537 8.32 13.07 16.75
N ILE A 538 7.30 13.50 17.53
CA ILE A 538 6.28 12.60 18.07
C ILE A 538 5.37 12.05 16.95
N ILE A 539 4.85 12.91 16.08
CA ILE A 539 3.92 12.53 15.00
C ILE A 539 4.58 11.56 13.99
N LEU A 540 5.87 11.77 13.71
CA LEU A 540 6.65 10.98 12.75
C LEU A 540 7.30 9.74 13.38
N ALA A 541 7.13 9.51 14.68
CA ALA A 541 7.62 8.32 15.35
C ALA A 541 7.02 7.05 14.72
N TYR A 542 7.87 6.04 14.50
CA TYR A 542 7.46 4.77 13.88
C TYR A 542 6.47 3.99 14.76
N GLU A 543 6.71 4.03 16.07
CA GLU A 543 5.88 3.47 17.13
C GLU A 543 5.62 4.55 18.17
N MET A 544 4.39 4.60 18.68
CA MET A 544 4.00 5.61 19.67
C MET A 544 3.25 4.93 20.82
N PRO A 545 3.74 5.06 22.06
CA PRO A 545 3.02 4.65 23.27
C PRO A 545 1.68 5.37 23.42
N ALA A 546 0.70 4.75 24.08
CA ALA A 546 -0.64 5.33 24.22
C ALA A 546 -0.65 6.59 25.09
N ASP A 547 0.18 6.64 26.12
CA ASP A 547 0.42 7.79 27.01
C ASP A 547 1.08 8.98 26.29
N ALA A 548 1.84 8.74 25.22
CA ALA A 548 2.42 9.80 24.39
C ALA A 548 1.35 10.67 23.69
N LEU A 549 0.10 10.21 23.59
CA LEU A 549 -1.00 11.01 23.02
C LEU A 549 -1.35 12.24 23.88
N ALA A 550 -1.36 12.10 25.20
CA ALA A 550 -1.63 13.22 26.11
C ALA A 550 -0.48 14.23 26.09
N TYR A 551 0.76 13.74 25.98
CA TYR A 551 1.93 14.59 25.79
C TYR A 551 1.88 15.33 24.45
N LEU A 552 1.52 14.65 23.36
CA LEU A 552 1.35 15.26 22.04
C LEU A 552 0.30 16.38 22.06
N GLU A 553 -0.85 16.16 22.72
CA GLU A 553 -1.87 17.21 22.87
C GLU A 553 -1.32 18.46 23.57
N THR A 554 -0.56 18.25 24.66
CA THR A 554 0.08 19.33 25.41
C THR A 554 1.08 20.09 24.54
N LYS A 555 1.94 19.38 23.82
CA LYS A 555 2.95 19.99 22.93
C LYS A 555 2.34 20.75 21.76
N ILE A 556 1.27 20.25 21.17
CA ILE A 556 0.53 21.00 20.14
C ILE A 556 -0.07 22.28 20.72
N GLN A 557 -0.63 22.21 21.93
CA GLN A 557 -1.21 23.39 22.59
C GLN A 557 -0.14 24.44 22.91
N GLU A 558 1.00 24.04 23.47
CA GLU A 558 2.15 24.92 23.71
C GLU A 558 2.63 25.58 22.41
N PHE A 559 2.81 24.79 21.35
CA PHE A 559 3.20 25.28 20.04
C PHE A 559 2.22 26.34 19.48
N ILE A 560 0.92 26.04 19.43
CA ILE A 560 -0.07 26.96 18.84
C ILE A 560 -0.16 28.26 19.67
N ARG A 561 -0.15 28.17 21.01
CA ARG A 561 -0.17 29.36 21.88
C ARG A 561 1.05 30.24 21.62
N THR A 562 2.24 29.65 21.67
CA THR A 562 3.49 30.37 21.47
C THR A 562 3.55 30.98 20.06
N PHE A 563 3.07 30.29 19.03
CA PHE A 563 2.97 30.84 17.68
C PHE A 563 2.08 32.09 17.65
N VAL A 564 0.89 32.04 18.23
CA VAL A 564 -0.06 33.16 18.23
C VAL A 564 0.47 34.35 19.04
N GLU A 565 1.14 34.10 20.17
CA GLU A 565 1.77 35.12 21.00
C GLU A 565 2.96 35.79 20.29
N CYS A 566 3.80 34.99 19.62
CA CYS A 566 4.95 35.51 18.87
C CYS A 566 4.55 36.21 17.56
N TYR A 567 3.42 35.86 16.95
CA TYR A 567 3.00 36.37 15.65
C TYR A 567 1.52 36.80 15.65
N PRO A 568 1.12 37.80 16.46
CA PRO A 568 -0.29 38.15 16.69
C PRO A 568 -1.01 38.70 15.45
N ASN A 569 -0.26 39.30 14.52
CA ASN A 569 -0.80 39.83 13.27
C ASN A 569 -0.89 38.76 12.16
N GLN A 570 -0.38 37.56 12.41
CA GLN A 570 -0.34 36.50 11.43
C GLN A 570 -1.50 35.55 11.62
N ARG A 571 -2.14 35.21 10.51
CA ARG A 571 -3.31 34.36 10.52
C ARG A 571 -2.91 32.90 10.64
N LEU A 572 -3.39 32.22 11.68
CA LEU A 572 -3.22 30.78 11.82
C LEU A 572 -3.90 30.05 10.64
N ILE A 573 -3.12 29.25 9.90
CA ILE A 573 -3.63 28.50 8.75
C ILE A 573 -4.37 27.23 9.21
N PRO A 574 -5.38 26.75 8.45
CA PRO A 574 -6.10 25.53 8.81
C PRO A 574 -5.21 24.30 8.98
N LYS A 575 -4.10 24.19 8.23
CA LYS A 575 -3.16 23.07 8.36
C LYS A 575 -2.51 22.98 9.74
N LEU A 576 -2.22 24.11 10.39
CA LEU A 576 -1.75 24.12 11.78
C LEU A 576 -2.88 23.75 12.74
N HIS A 577 -4.09 24.25 12.49
CA HIS A 577 -5.26 23.88 13.30
C HIS A 577 -5.55 22.38 13.24
N TYR A 578 -5.35 21.70 12.09
CA TYR A 578 -5.58 20.26 12.00
C TYR A 578 -4.73 19.44 12.97
N LEU A 579 -3.57 19.94 13.38
CA LEU A 579 -2.69 19.27 14.35
C LEU A 579 -3.42 18.97 15.66
N ILE A 580 -4.31 19.85 16.14
CA ILE A 580 -5.04 19.61 17.40
C ILE A 580 -5.88 18.33 17.37
N HIS A 581 -6.26 17.86 16.18
CA HIS A 581 -7.05 16.64 15.97
C HIS A 581 -6.16 15.38 15.85
N TYR A 582 -4.84 15.53 15.72
CA TYR A 582 -3.93 14.41 15.52
C TYR A 582 -3.94 13.41 16.68
N PRO A 583 -3.93 13.82 17.97
CA PRO A 583 -4.02 12.87 19.07
C PRO A 583 -5.22 11.92 18.94
N ARG A 584 -6.43 12.47 18.71
CA ARG A 584 -7.63 11.66 18.49
C ARG A 584 -7.49 10.78 17.24
N MET A 585 -7.03 11.34 16.13
CA MET A 585 -6.90 10.59 14.87
C MET A 585 -5.89 9.44 14.99
N ILE A 586 -4.77 9.63 15.68
CA ILE A 586 -3.79 8.58 15.94
C ILE A 586 -4.37 7.51 16.89
N SER A 587 -5.23 7.89 17.83
CA SER A 587 -5.92 6.91 18.68
C SER A 587 -6.81 5.95 17.87
N PHE A 588 -7.42 6.44 16.77
CA PHE A 588 -8.28 5.64 15.88
C PHE A 588 -7.50 4.84 14.84
N PHE A 589 -6.56 5.48 14.17
CA PHE A 589 -5.88 4.93 13.00
C PHE A 589 -4.49 4.37 13.29
N GLY A 590 -3.94 4.62 14.48
CA GLY A 590 -2.52 4.44 14.74
C GLY A 590 -1.68 5.52 14.03
N PRO A 591 -0.35 5.33 13.94
CA PRO A 591 0.55 6.34 13.40
C PRO A 591 0.16 6.80 11.99
N LEU A 592 -0.12 8.10 11.84
CA LEU A 592 -0.71 8.67 10.63
C LEU A 592 0.24 8.69 9.42
N HIS A 593 1.55 8.57 9.64
CA HIS A 593 2.54 8.50 8.55
C HIS A 593 2.36 7.26 7.67
N ARG A 594 1.57 6.28 8.12
CA ARG A 594 1.19 5.10 7.35
C ARG A 594 0.10 5.37 6.32
N TYR A 595 -0.63 6.47 6.45
CA TYR A 595 -1.69 6.87 5.51
C TYR A 595 -1.22 7.99 4.57
N GLY A 596 -0.11 8.66 4.91
CA GLY A 596 0.55 9.66 4.07
C GLY A 596 1.17 9.02 2.83
N ALA A 597 1.04 9.72 1.70
CA ALA A 597 1.43 9.25 0.37
C ALA A 597 2.90 9.51 0.01
#